data_AF-A0AAN4D0P4-F1
#
_entry.id   AF-A0AAN4D0P4-F1
#
_cell.length_a   1.000
_cell.length_b   1.000
_cell.length_c   1.000
_cell.angle_alpha   90.00
_cell.angle_beta   90.00
_cell.angle_gamma   90.00
#
_symmetry.space_group_name_H-M   'P 1'
#
loop_
_entity.id
_entity.type
_entity.pdbx_description
1 polymer ?
#
loop_
_entity_poly.entity_id
_entity_poly.type
_entity_poly.pdbx_seq_one_letter_code
_entity_poly.pdbx_strand_id
1 'polypeptide(L)' 'MRNNPCKTELKVARSQRNRLRTIEKKLTDMSSEWDGLSGWLETESDRLAREVGQHLHALEEQLQEWADGSGYREDDE' A
#
# COMPACT_ATOMS: atom_id res chain seq x y z
N MET A 1 28.72 0.97 -9.68
CA MET A 1 27.37 0.74 -9.10
C MET A 1 26.52 0.10 -10.16
N ARG A 2 26.08 -1.14 -9.95
CA ARG A 2 25.18 -1.85 -10.88
C ARG A 2 23.81 -1.16 -10.77
N ASN A 3 23.30 -0.59 -11.86
CA ASN A 3 21.97 0.04 -11.84
C ASN A 3 20.94 -1.06 -11.52
N ASN A 4 20.19 -0.89 -10.42
CA ASN A 4 19.08 -1.79 -10.12
C ASN A 4 18.09 -1.72 -11.30
N PRO A 5 17.79 -2.86 -11.94
CA PRO A 5 16.94 -2.87 -13.13
C PRO A 5 15.48 -2.48 -12.81
N CYS A 6 15.01 -2.64 -11.56
CA CYS A 6 13.69 -2.20 -11.08
C CYS A 6 13.60 -0.71 -10.68
N LYS A 7 14.53 0.15 -11.12
CA LYS A 7 14.63 1.53 -10.60
C LYS A 7 13.34 2.35 -10.83
N THR A 8 12.65 2.12 -11.94
CA THR A 8 11.42 2.84 -12.31
C THR A 8 10.26 2.37 -11.45
N GLU A 9 10.11 1.05 -11.32
CA GLU A 9 9.10 0.35 -10.53
C GLU A 9 9.22 0.75 -9.07
N LEU A 10 10.42 0.73 -8.51
CA LEU A 10 10.72 1.20 -7.15
C LEU A 10 10.27 2.66 -6.94
N LYS A 11 10.49 3.54 -7.92
CA LYS A 11 10.06 4.95 -7.82
C LYS A 11 8.53 5.06 -7.80
N VAL A 12 7.86 4.35 -8.69
CA VAL A 12 6.39 4.35 -8.79
C VAL A 12 5.77 3.75 -7.52
N ALA A 13 6.23 2.58 -7.10
CA ALA A 13 5.73 1.88 -5.92
C ALA A 13 5.95 2.69 -4.63
N ARG A 14 7.09 3.37 -4.47
CA ARG A 14 7.30 4.29 -3.32
C ARG A 14 6.29 5.44 -3.33
N SER A 15 5.99 6.01 -4.50
CA SER A 15 4.98 7.06 -4.62
C SER A 15 3.58 6.53 -4.31
N GLN A 16 3.22 5.35 -4.81
CA GLN A 16 1.93 4.71 -4.52
C GLN A 16 1.79 4.39 -3.03
N ARG A 17 2.79 3.76 -2.42
CA ARG A 17 2.83 3.48 -0.98
C ARG A 17 2.56 4.72 -0.13
N ASN A 18 3.19 5.86 -0.44
CA ASN A 18 2.97 7.09 0.31
C ASN A 18 1.53 7.61 0.18
N ARG A 19 0.91 7.48 -1.00
CA ARG A 19 -0.50 7.85 -1.23
C ARG A 19 -1.44 6.93 -0.48
N LEU A 20 -1.19 5.62 -0.54
CA LEU A 20 -1.99 4.61 0.14
C LEU A 20 -1.94 4.78 1.66
N ARG A 21 -0.77 5.05 2.27
CA ARG A 21 -0.67 5.39 3.70
C ARG A 21 -1.51 6.61 4.07
N THR A 22 -1.56 7.60 3.19
CA THR A 22 -2.39 8.80 3.40
C THR A 22 -3.88 8.45 3.32
N ILE A 23 -4.27 7.56 2.39
CA ILE A 23 -5.66 7.11 2.24
C ILE A 23 -6.08 6.26 3.45
N GLU A 24 -5.27 5.27 3.83
CA GLU A 24 -5.50 4.43 5.01
C GLU A 24 -5.76 5.30 6.26
N LYS A 25 -4.85 6.25 6.55
CA LYS A 25 -5.01 7.17 7.67
C LYS A 25 -6.33 7.93 7.61
N LYS A 26 -6.68 8.50 6.44
CA LYS A 26 -7.93 9.24 6.27
C LYS A 26 -9.16 8.37 6.47
N LEU A 27 -9.12 7.11 6.06
CA LEU A 27 -10.23 6.17 6.27
C LEU A 27 -10.39 5.82 7.75
N THR A 28 -9.29 5.65 8.48
CA THR A 28 -9.31 5.47 9.94
C THR A 28 -9.86 6.71 10.66
N ASP A 29 -9.42 7.91 10.26
CA ASP A 29 -9.91 9.17 10.80
C ASP A 29 -11.43 9.30 10.53
N MET A 30 -11.87 9.07 9.29
CA MET A 30 -13.28 9.08 8.89
C MET A 30 -14.13 8.05 9.65
N SER A 31 -13.59 6.84 9.89
CA SER A 31 -14.28 5.83 10.70
C SER A 31 -14.58 6.36 12.10
N SER A 32 -13.59 7.00 12.73
CA SER A 32 -13.72 7.57 14.08
C SER A 32 -14.69 8.76 14.13
N GLU A 33 -14.82 9.52 13.03
CA GLU A 33 -15.80 10.60 12.92
C GLU A 33 -17.25 10.09 12.93
N TRP A 34 -17.49 8.82 12.57
CA TRP A 34 -18.82 8.19 12.57
C TRP A 34 -19.18 7.50 13.89
N ASP A 35 -18.26 7.44 14.86
CA ASP A 35 -18.51 6.84 16.18
C ASP A 35 -19.72 7.52 16.86
N GLY A 36 -20.67 6.69 17.28
CA GLY A 36 -21.94 7.14 17.88
C GLY A 36 -22.92 7.82 16.91
N LEU A 37 -22.59 8.00 15.64
CA LEU A 37 -23.46 8.59 14.61
C LEU A 37 -24.01 7.53 13.64
N SER A 38 -23.13 6.68 13.09
CA SER A 38 -23.50 5.66 12.11
C SER A 38 -22.54 4.46 12.16
N GLY A 39 -22.96 3.39 12.81
CA GLY A 39 -22.15 2.17 12.91
C GLY A 39 -21.87 1.50 11.56
N TRP A 40 -22.72 1.71 10.55
CA TRP A 40 -22.43 1.21 9.19
C TRP A 40 -21.28 1.98 8.54
N LEU A 41 -21.26 3.32 8.65
CA LEU A 41 -20.20 4.14 8.05
C LEU A 41 -18.87 3.98 8.79
N GLU A 42 -18.91 3.83 10.11
CA GLU A 42 -17.76 3.45 10.93
C GLU A 42 -17.17 2.11 10.44
N THR A 43 -18.00 1.05 10.40
CA THR A 43 -17.56 -0.30 9.99
C THR A 43 -17.04 -0.33 8.55
N GLU A 44 -17.73 0.36 7.64
CA GLU A 44 -17.34 0.37 6.22
C GLU A 44 -16.04 1.14 5.98
N SER A 45 -15.85 2.28 6.68
CA SER A 45 -14.60 3.05 6.61
C SER A 45 -13.42 2.29 7.22
N ASP A 46 -13.64 1.60 8.34
CA ASP A 46 -12.62 0.73 8.95
C ASP A 46 -12.27 -0.47 8.04
N ARG A 47 -13.28 -1.11 7.43
CA ARG A 47 -13.05 -2.19 6.46
C ARG A 47 -12.19 -1.72 5.29
N LEU A 48 -12.52 -0.57 4.71
CA LEU A 48 -11.75 -0.02 3.59
C LEU A 48 -10.32 0.34 4.01
N ALA A 49 -10.13 0.88 5.23
CA ALA A 49 -8.78 1.13 5.77
C ALA A 49 -7.97 -0.17 5.86
N ARG A 50 -8.58 -1.26 6.32
CA ARG A 50 -7.94 -2.59 6.42
C ARG A 50 -7.55 -3.15 5.05
N GLU A 51 -8.40 -3.01 4.03
CA GLU A 51 -8.09 -3.43 2.65
C GLU A 51 -6.91 -2.63 2.08
N VAL A 52 -6.87 -1.31 2.32
CA VAL A 52 -5.72 -0.47 1.93
C VAL A 52 -4.46 -0.90 2.68
N GLY A 53 -4.55 -1.22 3.97
CA GLY A 53 -3.45 -1.75 4.78
C GLY A 53 -2.90 -3.08 4.25
N GLN A 54 -3.76 -4.00 3.82
CA GLN A 54 -3.34 -5.25 3.17
C GLN A 54 -2.61 -4.99 1.85
N HIS A 55 -3.12 -4.08 1.03
CA HIS A 55 -2.44 -3.70 -0.22
C HIS A 55 -1.08 -3.02 0.05
N LEU A 56 -0.99 -2.17 1.08
CA LEU A 56 0.27 -1.56 1.52
C LEU A 56 1.30 -2.62 1.90
N HIS A 57 0.89 -3.63 2.66
CA HIS A 57 1.78 -4.71 3.06
C HIS A 57 2.34 -5.47 1.84
N ALA A 58 1.47 -5.89 0.91
CA ALA A 58 1.89 -6.55 -0.31
C ALA A 58 2.84 -5.68 -1.17
N LEU A 59 2.57 -4.37 -1.24
CA LEU A 59 3.43 -3.42 -1.97
C LEU A 59 4.79 -3.23 -1.28
N GLU A 60 4.85 -3.30 0.04
CA GLU A 60 6.11 -3.24 0.80
C GLU A 60 6.95 -4.50 0.61
N GLU A 61 6.33 -5.67 0.53
CA GLU A 61 7.00 -6.93 0.18
C GLU A 61 7.63 -6.85 -1.22
N GLN A 62 6.86 -6.43 -2.23
CA GLN A 62 7.37 -6.24 -3.59
C GLN A 62 8.50 -5.21 -3.67
N LEU A 63 8.38 -4.11 -2.92
CA LEU A 63 9.44 -3.09 -2.84
C LEU A 63 10.74 -3.67 -2.26
N GLN A 64 10.65 -4.57 -1.29
CA GLN A 64 11.81 -5.23 -0.69
C GLN A 64 12.45 -6.19 -1.68
N GLU A 65 11.66 -7.02 -2.37
CA GLU A 65 12.15 -7.94 -3.42
C GLU A 65 12.86 -7.21 -4.56
N TRP A 66 12.31 -6.09 -5.02
CA TRP A 66 12.95 -5.26 -6.04
C TRP A 66 14.19 -4.54 -5.53
N ALA A 67 14.22 -4.11 -4.26
CA ALA A 67 15.39 -3.46 -3.68
C ALA A 67 16.59 -4.41 -3.57
N ASP A 68 16.32 -5.66 -3.22
CA ASP A 68 17.34 -6.72 -3.07
C ASP A 68 17.80 -7.29 -4.42
N GLY A 69 17.13 -6.90 -5.52
CA GLY A 69 17.45 -7.33 -6.88
C GLY A 69 17.02 -8.77 -7.19
N SER A 70 16.26 -9.41 -6.30
CA SER A 70 15.71 -10.76 -6.46
C SER A 70 14.41 -10.77 -7.26
N GLY A 71 13.75 -9.63 -7.43
CA GLY A 71 12.50 -9.51 -8.20
C GLY A 71 12.65 -9.48 -9.72
N TYR A 72 13.88 -9.58 -10.26
CA TYR A 72 14.12 -9.90 -11.68
C TYR A 72 14.26 -11.42 -11.84
N ARG A 73 13.15 -12.15 -11.71
CA ARG A 73 13.00 -13.33 -12.55
C ARG A 73 12.32 -12.80 -13.80
N GLU A 74 13.05 -12.77 -14.91
CA GLU A 74 12.39 -12.75 -16.22
C GLU A 74 11.38 -13.89 -16.14
N ASP A 75 10.09 -13.55 -16.24
CA ASP A 75 9.07 -14.53 -16.59
C ASP A 75 9.46 -15.02 -18.00
N ASP A 76 10.35 -16.01 -18.05
CA ASP A 76 10.61 -16.81 -19.24
C ASP A 76 9.36 -17.67 -19.49
N GLU A 77 8.61 -17.26 -20.51
CA GLU A 77 7.57 -17.96 -21.30
C GLU A 77 6.28 -18.45 -20.62
#